data_AF-A0A4Q9Z165-F1
#
_entry.id   AF-A0A4Q9Z165-F1
#
_cell.length_a   1.000
_cell.length_b   1.000
_cell.length_c   1.000
_cell.angle_alpha   90.00
_cell.angle_beta   90.00
_cell.angle_gamma   90.00
#
_symmetry.space_group_name_H-M   'P 1'
#
loop_
_entity.id
_entity.type
_entity.pdbx_description
1 polymer ?
#
loop_
_entity_poly.entity_id
_entity_poly.type
_entity_poly.pdbx_seq_one_letter_code
_entity_poly.pdbx_strand_id
1 'polypeptide(L)'
;MKFLLSFYNIAISVLSIIFSLFFAALAIIMSSSDNDFVSFLDEDGTFTYLMWTFKAVLISLFISLVYSIVLYTGTSYYIETKDPQIWLQHKSLFISLVLLFTYCMIATGLSVKHTIKFSEYRSTFLRIKRKEEQAKKTTQNN
;
A
#
# COMPACT_ATOMS: atom_id res chain seq x y z
N MET A 1 -25.83 -17.31 -2.37
CA MET A 1 -25.10 -16.68 -1.26
C MET A 1 -23.70 -17.23 -1.05
N LYS A 2 -23.46 -18.56 -1.16
CA LYS A 2 -22.12 -19.16 -1.01
C LYS A 2 -21.02 -18.50 -1.87
N PHE A 3 -21.34 -18.13 -3.11
CA PHE A 3 -20.40 -17.42 -3.99
C PHE A 3 -19.93 -16.07 -3.43
N LEU A 4 -20.84 -15.23 -2.90
CA LEU A 4 -20.47 -13.93 -2.32
C LEU A 4 -19.57 -14.10 -1.09
N LEU A 5 -19.89 -15.08 -0.24
CA LEU A 5 -19.11 -15.39 0.96
C LEU A 5 -17.68 -15.83 0.59
N SER A 6 -17.54 -16.71 -0.41
CA SER A 6 -16.24 -17.12 -0.94
C SER A 6 -15.46 -15.93 -1.52
N PHE A 7 -16.14 -15.05 -2.27
CA PHE A 7 -15.50 -13.86 -2.84
C PHE A 7 -15.00 -12.90 -1.75
N TYR A 8 -15.80 -12.63 -0.72
CA TYR A 8 -15.39 -11.79 0.40
C TYR A 8 -14.17 -12.37 1.12
N ASN A 9 -14.13 -13.68 1.33
CA ASN A 9 -12.99 -14.34 1.95
C ASN A 9 -11.70 -14.20 1.11
N ILE A 10 -11.82 -14.35 -0.22
CA ILE A 10 -10.70 -14.10 -1.14
C ILE A 10 -10.26 -12.63 -1.07
N ALA A 11 -11.21 -11.69 -1.09
CA ALA A 11 -10.92 -10.25 -1.01
C ALA A 11 -10.18 -9.91 0.28
N ILE A 12 -10.63 -10.43 1.44
CA ILE A 12 -9.96 -10.26 2.74
C ILE A 12 -8.54 -10.81 2.68
N SER A 13 -8.37 -12.03 2.16
CA SER A 13 -7.06 -12.68 2.06
C SER A 13 -6.09 -11.83 1.25
N VAL A 14 -6.50 -11.41 0.05
CA VAL A 14 -5.65 -10.62 -0.86
C VAL A 14 -5.35 -9.23 -0.29
N LEU A 15 -6.37 -8.51 0.21
CA LEU A 15 -6.19 -7.19 0.83
C LEU A 15 -5.26 -7.25 2.04
N SER A 16 -5.36 -8.30 2.87
CA SER A 16 -4.53 -8.46 4.07
C SER A 16 -3.05 -8.68 3.75
N ILE A 17 -2.75 -9.46 2.70
CA ILE A 17 -1.38 -9.68 2.22
C ILE A 17 -0.80 -8.36 1.70
N ILE A 18 -1.54 -7.66 0.83
CA ILE A 18 -1.07 -6.40 0.25
C ILE A 18 -0.88 -5.34 1.33
N PHE A 19 -1.83 -5.22 2.25
CA PHE A 19 -1.75 -4.31 3.39
C PHE A 19 -0.49 -4.57 4.22
N SER A 20 -0.20 -5.84 4.55
CA SER A 20 0.97 -6.20 5.34
C SER A 20 2.29 -5.87 4.63
N LEU A 21 2.36 -6.12 3.32
CA LEU A 21 3.53 -5.75 2.50
C LEU A 21 3.74 -4.24 2.45
N PHE A 22 2.66 -3.47 2.27
CA PHE A 22 2.73 -2.00 2.30
C PHE A 22 3.15 -1.50 3.68
N PHE A 23 2.58 -2.05 4.75
CA PHE A 23 2.96 -1.67 6.10
C PHE A 23 4.46 -1.93 6.37
N ALA A 24 4.97 -3.10 5.97
CA ALA A 24 6.39 -3.42 6.07
C ALA A 24 7.27 -2.48 5.24
N ALA A 25 6.87 -2.19 3.99
CA ALA A 25 7.60 -1.28 3.12
C ALA A 25 7.67 0.14 3.71
N LEU A 26 6.56 0.65 4.26
CA LEU A 26 6.52 1.95 4.91
C LEU A 26 7.48 2.00 6.12
N ALA A 27 7.47 0.94 6.95
CA ALA A 27 8.37 0.84 8.10
C ALA A 27 9.85 0.83 7.69
N ILE A 28 10.21 0.12 6.61
CA ILE A 28 11.58 0.08 6.07
C ILE A 28 11.99 1.45 5.51
N ILE A 29 11.09 2.14 4.80
CA ILE A 29 11.39 3.47 4.28
C ILE A 29 11.62 4.42 5.45
N MET A 30 10.75 4.43 6.46
CA MET A 30 10.93 5.27 7.65
C MET A 30 12.21 4.96 8.43
N SER A 31 12.60 3.70 8.56
CA SER A 31 13.80 3.32 9.31
C SER A 31 15.11 3.56 8.57
N SER A 32 15.08 3.64 7.23
CA SER A 32 16.28 3.73 6.39
C SER A 32 16.52 5.10 5.77
N SER A 33 15.69 6.08 6.13
CA SER A 33 15.78 7.48 5.70
C SER A 33 16.83 8.22 6.55
N ASP A 34 18.10 8.18 6.14
CA ASP A 34 19.14 9.05 6.71
C ASP A 34 18.80 10.51 6.41
N ASN A 35 19.00 11.42 7.38
CA ASN A 35 18.68 12.85 7.24
C ASN A 35 19.33 13.48 5.98
N ASP A 36 20.54 13.06 5.59
CA ASP A 36 21.21 13.54 4.38
C ASP A 36 20.49 13.10 3.10
N PHE A 37 19.93 11.89 3.07
CA PHE A 37 19.20 11.36 1.92
C PHE A 37 17.82 11.97 1.81
N VAL A 38 17.16 12.21 2.95
CA VAL A 38 15.90 12.96 3.00
C VAL A 38 16.13 14.38 2.50
N SER A 39 17.17 15.07 2.98
CA SER A 39 17.49 16.43 2.55
C SER A 39 17.79 16.53 1.05
N PHE A 40 18.47 15.54 0.46
CA PHE A 40 18.75 15.48 -0.98
C PHE A 40 17.47 15.28 -1.83
N LEU A 41 16.47 14.57 -1.30
CA LEU A 41 15.21 14.34 -2.00
C LEU A 41 14.13 15.39 -1.72
N ASP A 42 14.26 16.13 -0.62
CA ASP A 42 13.33 17.19 -0.23
C ASP A 42 13.64 18.51 -0.97
N GLU A 43 14.82 18.67 -1.57
CA GLU A 43 15.10 19.75 -2.54
C GLU A 43 14.07 19.77 -3.69
N ASP A 44 13.54 18.61 -4.09
CA ASP A 44 12.49 18.47 -5.11
C ASP A 44 11.11 18.11 -4.51
N GLY A 45 10.95 18.07 -3.17
CA GLY A 45 9.71 17.67 -2.47
C GLY A 45 9.21 16.24 -2.77
N THR A 46 10.01 15.44 -3.47
CA THR A 46 9.59 14.16 -4.04
C THR A 46 9.47 13.07 -2.98
N PHE A 47 10.30 13.10 -1.94
CA PHE A 47 10.21 12.18 -0.81
C PHE A 47 8.93 12.38 0.00
N THR A 48 8.61 13.62 0.33
CA THR A 48 7.39 13.99 1.06
C THR A 48 6.14 13.57 0.28
N TYR A 49 6.10 13.81 -1.03
CA TYR A 49 4.99 13.36 -1.89
C TYR A 49 4.86 11.83 -1.94
N LEU A 50 5.97 11.10 -2.05
CA LEU A 50 5.96 9.64 -2.05
C LEU A 50 5.43 9.09 -0.72
N MET A 51 5.94 9.60 0.40
CA MET A 51 5.51 9.19 1.74
C MET A 51 4.01 9.45 1.93
N TRP A 52 3.52 10.58 1.44
CA TRP A 52 2.11 10.94 1.53
C TRP A 52 1.22 10.01 0.68
N THR A 53 1.66 9.72 -0.54
CA THR A 53 0.98 8.77 -1.44
C THR A 53 0.92 7.37 -0.80
N PHE A 54 2.03 6.92 -0.22
CA PHE A 54 2.13 5.61 0.42
C PHE A 54 1.20 5.50 1.64
N LYS A 55 1.16 6.55 2.47
CA LYS A 55 0.24 6.66 3.61
C LYS A 55 -1.22 6.64 3.15
N ALA A 56 -1.57 7.38 2.09
CA ALA A 56 -2.92 7.41 1.55
C ALA A 56 -3.38 6.02 1.05
N VAL A 57 -2.51 5.31 0.31
CA VAL A 57 -2.79 3.94 -0.17
C VAL A 57 -2.94 2.97 0.99
N LEU A 58 -2.09 3.07 2.01
CA LEU A 58 -2.17 2.20 3.20
C LEU A 58 -3.49 2.40 3.96
N ILE A 59 -3.95 3.64 4.13
CA ILE A 59 -5.25 3.95 4.76
C ILE A 59 -6.40 3.41 3.90
N SER A 60 -6.35 3.60 2.57
CA SER A 60 -7.37 3.06 1.66
C SER A 60 -7.45 1.52 1.74
N LEU A 61 -6.31 0.84 1.76
CA LEU A 61 -6.23 -0.62 1.93
C LEU A 61 -6.83 -1.06 3.26
N PHE A 62 -6.52 -0.34 4.35
CA PHE A 62 -7.04 -0.63 5.68
C PHE A 62 -8.57 -0.50 5.73
N ILE A 63 -9.12 0.60 5.22
CA ILE A 63 -10.58 0.82 5.18
C ILE A 63 -11.26 -0.27 4.34
N SER A 64 -10.69 -0.61 3.19
CA SER A 64 -11.22 -1.66 2.31
C SER A 64 -11.19 -3.05 2.97
N LEU A 65 -10.13 -3.36 3.71
CA LEU A 65 -10.00 -4.60 4.47
C LEU A 65 -11.05 -4.69 5.58
N VAL A 66 -11.19 -3.65 6.41
CA VAL A 66 -12.19 -3.62 7.49
C VAL A 66 -13.60 -3.74 6.91
N TYR A 67 -13.89 -3.01 5.84
CA TYR A 67 -15.18 -3.09 5.14
C TYR A 67 -15.47 -4.50 4.62
N SER A 68 -14.46 -5.17 4.05
CA SER A 68 -14.56 -6.57 3.60
C SER A 68 -14.89 -7.52 4.75
N ILE A 69 -14.24 -7.36 5.91
CA ILE A 69 -14.48 -8.19 7.10
C ILE A 69 -15.90 -7.98 7.65
N VAL A 70 -16.36 -6.73 7.74
CA VAL A 70 -17.72 -6.42 8.22
C VAL A 70 -18.77 -7.06 7.30
N LEU A 71 -18.60 -6.96 5.97
CA LEU A 71 -19.50 -7.60 5.01
C LEU A 71 -19.48 -9.11 5.09
N TYR A 72 -18.30 -9.72 5.28
CA TYR A 72 -18.17 -11.16 5.45
C TYR A 72 -18.89 -11.65 6.70
N THR A 73 -18.60 -11.04 7.86
CA THR A 73 -19.20 -11.44 9.14
C THR A 73 -20.71 -11.22 9.14
N GLY A 74 -21.18 -10.07 8.64
CA GLY A 74 -22.60 -9.79 8.51
C GLY A 74 -23.29 -10.82 7.60
N THR A 75 -22.77 -11.04 6.40
CA THR A 75 -23.35 -12.00 5.45
C THR A 75 -23.34 -13.43 6.00
N SER A 76 -22.29 -13.83 6.72
CA SER A 76 -22.20 -15.15 7.35
C SER A 76 -23.29 -15.35 8.42
N TYR A 77 -23.51 -14.34 9.26
CA TYR A 77 -24.55 -14.40 10.31
C TYR A 77 -25.96 -14.44 9.71
N TYR A 78 -26.23 -13.64 8.69
CA TYR A 78 -27.56 -13.56 8.05
C TYR A 78 -27.92 -14.80 7.20
N ILE A 79 -26.94 -15.49 6.61
CA ILE A 79 -27.19 -16.75 5.89
C ILE A 79 -27.86 -17.80 6.82
N GLU A 80 -27.57 -17.75 8.12
CA GLU A 80 -28.18 -18.67 9.10
C GLU A 80 -29.62 -18.29 9.46
N THR A 81 -30.03 -17.01 9.29
CA THR A 81 -31.29 -16.47 9.82
C THR A 81 -32.47 -16.41 8.82
N LYS A 82 -32.33 -16.93 7.59
CA LYS A 82 -33.42 -17.30 6.64
C LYS A 82 -34.38 -16.21 6.10
N ASP A 83 -34.04 -14.92 6.09
CA ASP A 83 -34.96 -13.90 5.53
C ASP A 83 -34.64 -13.51 4.06
N PRO A 84 -35.56 -13.70 3.09
CA PRO A 84 -35.31 -13.44 1.66
C PRO A 84 -35.33 -11.95 1.23
N GLN A 85 -35.87 -11.02 2.03
CA GLN A 85 -35.99 -9.60 1.63
C GLN A 85 -34.65 -8.83 1.57
N ILE A 86 -33.59 -9.36 2.20
CA ILE A 86 -32.27 -8.70 2.34
C ILE A 86 -31.43 -8.82 1.05
N TRP A 87 -31.88 -9.59 0.05
CA TRP A 87 -31.10 -9.91 -1.15
C TRP A 87 -30.70 -8.68 -1.99
N LEU A 88 -31.53 -7.63 -2.03
CA LEU A 88 -31.24 -6.38 -2.75
C LEU A 88 -30.13 -5.56 -2.06
N GLN A 89 -30.10 -5.52 -0.72
CA GLN A 89 -29.01 -4.84 0.03
C GLN A 89 -27.67 -5.53 -0.20
N HIS A 90 -27.62 -6.87 -0.20
CA HIS A 90 -26.38 -7.60 -0.44
C HIS A 90 -25.77 -7.35 -1.82
N LYS A 91 -26.60 -7.12 -2.85
CA LYS A 91 -26.11 -6.79 -4.20
C LYS A 91 -25.44 -5.42 -4.27
N SER A 92 -26.06 -4.40 -3.67
CA SER A 92 -25.51 -3.05 -3.68
C SER A 92 -24.18 -2.98 -2.90
N LEU A 93 -24.12 -3.62 -1.73
CA LEU A 93 -22.90 -3.72 -0.92
C LEU A 93 -21.79 -4.51 -1.64
N PHE A 94 -22.14 -5.58 -2.35
CA PHE A 94 -21.20 -6.35 -3.15
C PHE A 94 -20.58 -5.50 -4.27
N ILE A 95 -21.40 -4.75 -5.01
CA ILE A 95 -20.93 -3.87 -6.09
C ILE A 95 -19.99 -2.79 -5.53
N SER A 96 -20.35 -2.17 -4.40
CA SER A 96 -19.51 -1.21 -3.70
C SER A 96 -18.16 -1.82 -3.31
N LEU A 97 -18.15 -3.05 -2.80
CA LEU A 97 -16.91 -3.75 -2.45
C LEU A 97 -16.04 -4.03 -3.68
N VAL A 98 -16.62 -4.51 -4.77
CA VAL A 98 -15.86 -4.81 -6.00
C VAL A 98 -15.20 -3.53 -6.52
N LEU A 99 -15.91 -2.41 -6.55
CA LEU A 99 -15.35 -1.12 -6.96
C LEU A 99 -14.21 -0.68 -6.02
N LEU A 100 -14.40 -0.81 -4.71
CA LEU A 100 -13.39 -0.44 -3.72
C LEU A 100 -12.15 -1.33 -3.81
N PHE A 101 -12.34 -2.64 -4.02
CA PHE A 101 -11.26 -3.61 -4.20
C PHE A 101 -10.45 -3.31 -5.46
N THR A 102 -11.11 -3.09 -6.61
CA THR A 102 -10.44 -2.73 -7.85
C THR A 102 -9.71 -1.39 -7.74
N TYR A 103 -10.32 -0.39 -7.10
CA TYR A 103 -9.66 0.89 -6.83
C TYR A 103 -8.38 0.70 -6.01
N CYS A 104 -8.44 -0.06 -4.93
CA CYS A 104 -7.28 -0.35 -4.09
C CYS A 104 -6.17 -1.06 -4.88
N MET A 105 -6.52 -2.01 -5.76
CA MET A 105 -5.56 -2.71 -6.62
C MET A 105 -4.85 -1.77 -7.58
N ILE A 106 -5.58 -0.87 -8.24
CA ILE A 106 -5.00 0.12 -9.16
C ILE A 106 -4.11 1.09 -8.39
N ALA A 107 -4.58 1.61 -7.25
CA ALA A 107 -3.81 2.52 -6.41
C ALA A 107 -2.52 1.88 -5.90
N THR A 108 -2.59 0.60 -5.51
CA THR A 108 -1.42 -0.22 -5.12
C THR A 108 -0.43 -0.32 -6.29
N GLY A 109 -0.91 -0.68 -7.49
CA GLY A 109 -0.05 -0.80 -8.67
C GLY A 109 0.64 0.50 -9.06
N LEU A 110 -0.07 1.63 -8.99
CA LEU A 110 0.52 2.96 -9.21
C LEU A 110 1.56 3.28 -8.14
N SER A 111 1.25 3.06 -6.87
CA SER A 111 2.18 3.31 -5.75
C SER A 111 3.45 2.46 -5.86
N VAL A 112 3.34 1.20 -6.30
CA VAL A 112 4.51 0.35 -6.55
C VAL A 112 5.40 0.94 -7.63
N LYS A 113 4.83 1.41 -8.75
CA LYS A 113 5.62 2.08 -9.81
C LYS A 113 6.37 3.30 -9.28
N HIS A 114 5.71 4.14 -8.48
CA HIS A 114 6.36 5.30 -7.84
C HIS A 114 7.48 4.86 -6.87
N THR A 115 7.28 3.78 -6.13
CA THR A 115 8.26 3.24 -5.19
C THR A 115 9.49 2.65 -5.88
N ILE A 116 9.30 1.97 -7.03
CA ILE A 116 10.42 1.46 -7.83
C ILE A 116 11.28 2.62 -8.32
N LYS A 117 10.65 3.66 -8.88
CA LYS A 117 11.37 4.85 -9.35
C LYS A 117 12.14 5.53 -8.22
N PHE A 118 11.55 5.59 -7.02
CA PHE A 118 12.24 6.08 -5.83
C PHE A 118 13.48 5.25 -5.46
N SER A 119 13.39 3.92 -5.54
CA SER A 119 14.51 3.01 -5.28
C SER A 119 15.68 3.25 -6.25
N GLU A 120 15.39 3.56 -7.52
CA GLU A 120 16.41 3.93 -8.51
C GLU A 120 17.13 5.24 -8.17
N TYR A 121 16.39 6.27 -7.71
CA TYR A 121 16.99 7.51 -7.22
C TYR A 121 17.86 7.27 -5.99
N ARG A 122 17.42 6.42 -5.06
CA ARG A 122 18.22 6.02 -3.89
C ARG A 122 19.53 5.35 -4.28
N SER A 123 19.48 4.40 -5.21
CA SER A 123 20.67 3.73 -5.73
C SER A 123 21.65 4.72 -6.37
N THR A 124 21.11 5.70 -7.11
CA THR A 124 21.91 6.76 -7.75
C THR A 124 22.58 7.66 -6.70
N PHE A 125 21.87 8.08 -5.66
CA PHE A 125 22.43 8.87 -4.56
C PHE A 125 23.56 8.13 -3.83
N LEU A 126 23.34 6.87 -3.47
CA LEU A 126 24.37 6.04 -2.81
C LEU A 126 25.61 5.86 -3.70
N ARG A 127 25.43 5.80 -5.02
CA ARG A 127 26.54 5.73 -5.98
C ARG A 127 27.34 7.05 -6.03
N ILE A 128 26.68 8.20 -5.97
CA ILE A 128 27.33 9.52 -5.97
C ILE A 128 28.10 9.71 -4.66
N LYS A 129 27.45 9.48 -3.51
CA LYS A 129 28.08 9.57 -2.18
C LYS A 129 29.34 8.71 -2.07
N ARG A 130 29.30 7.47 -2.58
CA ARG A 130 30.47 6.57 -2.63
C ARG A 130 31.62 7.12 -3.48
N LYS A 131 31.33 7.80 -4.59
CA LYS A 131 32.36 8.40 -5.45
C LYS A 131 33.02 9.62 -4.78
N GLU A 132 32.25 10.46 -4.11
CA GLU A 132 32.78 11.61 -3.37
C GLU A 132 33.67 11.19 -2.20
N GLU A 133 33.29 10.14 -1.47
CA GLU A 133 34.11 9.56 -0.41
C GLU A 133 35.43 8.98 -0.95
N GLN A 134 35.42 8.35 -2.13
CA GLN A 134 36.63 7.86 -2.79
C GLN A 134 37.53 9.01 -3.24
N ALA A 135 36.97 10.06 -3.84
CA ALA A 135 37.72 11.23 -4.27
C ALA A 135 38.42 11.93 -3.10
N LYS A 136 37.71 12.12 -1.97
CA LYS A 136 38.30 12.70 -0.74
C LYS A 136 39.47 11.87 -0.20
N LYS A 137 39.38 10.54 -0.22
CA LYS A 137 40.47 9.66 0.21
C LYS A 137 41.71 9.74 -0.69
N THR A 138 41.53 9.99 -1.99
CA THR A 138 42.65 10.15 -2.93
C THR A 138 43.35 11.51 -2.76
N THR A 139 42.61 12.58 -2.43
CA THR A 139 43.21 13.91 -2.19
C THR A 139 43.93 14.01 -0.84
N GLN A 140 43.59 13.17 0.14
CA GLN A 140 44.23 13.17 1.46
C GLN A 140 45.53 12.34 1.54
N ASN A 141 45.80 11.51 0.52
CA ASN A 141 46.98 10.65 0.43
C ASN A 141 48.07 11.19 -0.51
N ASN A 142 47.89 12.40 -1.08
CA ASN A 142 48.87 13.14 -1.88
C ASN A 142 49.25 14.43 -1.15
#